data_AF-A0A0Q7KEE6-F1
#
_entry.id   AF-A0A0Q7KEE6-F1
#
_cell.length_a   1.000
_cell.length_b   1.000
_cell.length_c   1.000
_cell.angle_alpha   90.00
_cell.angle_beta   90.00
_cell.angle_gamma   90.00
#
_symmetry.space_group_name_H-M   'P 1'
#
loop_
_entity.id
_entity.type
_entity.pdbx_description
1 polymer ?
#
loop_
_entity_poly.entity_id
_entity_poly.type
_entity_poly.pdbx_seq_one_letter_code
_entity_poly.pdbx_strand_id
1 'polypeptide(L)'
;MKISLALAGIVLIGTSVAACTGGDGGSGGDGADGGAGSTYCQDIAAARPTFESLSSGDLTKLEEGFATFHRLADEAPDGLEDQWKTLDDAATSVEEKIKEAGLTFDDLPDIQSGKIPEGVSVDKLTAFAADLQKLNNSAFADARADISKQAKDVCDVNLGAS
;
A
#
# COMPACT_ATOMS: atom_id res chain seq x y z
N MET A 1 -30.23 -33.07 -14.66
CA MET A 1 -31.21 -32.06 -14.22
C MET A 1 -30.43 -30.75 -14.09
N LYS A 2 -30.20 -29.96 -15.15
CA LYS A 2 -31.07 -28.94 -15.77
C LYS A 2 -31.79 -28.07 -14.73
N ILE A 3 -31.15 -26.98 -14.31
CA ILE A 3 -31.81 -25.81 -13.74
C ILE A 3 -31.43 -24.61 -14.61
N SER A 4 -32.45 -23.84 -14.94
CA SER A 4 -32.62 -23.04 -16.14
C SER A 4 -31.94 -21.66 -16.08
N LEU A 5 -31.35 -21.26 -17.21
CA LEU A 5 -31.10 -19.86 -17.55
C LEU A 5 -32.42 -19.17 -17.88
N ALA A 6 -32.73 -18.06 -17.22
CA ALA A 6 -33.79 -17.14 -17.64
C ALA A 6 -33.15 -15.83 -18.08
N LEU A 7 -33.10 -15.60 -19.39
CA LEU A 7 -32.93 -14.29 -19.98
C LEU A 7 -34.21 -13.48 -19.73
N ALA A 8 -34.07 -12.29 -19.16
CA ALA A 8 -35.08 -11.23 -19.24
C ALA A 8 -34.38 -9.98 -19.77
N GLY A 9 -34.54 -9.74 -21.07
CA GLY A 9 -34.16 -8.47 -21.69
C GLY A 9 -35.22 -7.43 -21.40
N ILE A 10 -34.79 -6.21 -21.06
CA ILE A 10 -35.57 -4.99 -21.19
C ILE A 10 -34.71 -3.97 -21.92
N VAL A 11 -35.16 -3.60 -23.12
CA VAL A 11 -34.75 -2.41 -23.86
C VAL A 11 -35.93 -1.44 -23.79
N LEU A 12 -35.70 -0.17 -23.46
CA LEU A 12 -36.17 1.03 -24.19
C LEU A 12 -36.01 2.34 -23.35
N ILE A 13 -35.08 3.19 -23.83
CA ILE A 13 -35.18 4.65 -24.11
C ILE A 13 -35.78 5.60 -23.07
N GLY A 14 -35.01 6.63 -22.67
CA GLY A 14 -35.56 7.89 -22.14
C GLY A 14 -34.49 8.89 -21.68
N THR A 15 -34.41 10.02 -22.37
CA THR A 15 -33.41 11.11 -22.28
C THR A 15 -33.49 11.98 -21.03
N SER A 16 -32.34 12.31 -20.45
CA SER A 16 -32.07 13.63 -19.86
C SER A 16 -30.61 14.02 -20.08
N VAL A 17 -30.37 14.66 -21.23
CA VAL A 17 -29.15 15.43 -21.48
C VAL A 17 -29.17 16.63 -20.53
N ALA A 18 -28.43 16.54 -19.43
CA ALA A 18 -28.04 17.70 -18.65
C ALA A 18 -26.88 18.38 -19.39
N ALA A 19 -27.22 19.19 -20.38
CA ALA A 19 -26.33 20.22 -20.88
C ALA A 19 -26.42 21.43 -19.94
N CYS A 20 -25.33 21.77 -19.28
CA CYS A 20 -24.98 23.15 -18.94
C CYS A 20 -23.46 23.27 -18.70
N THR A 21 -22.80 23.86 -19.71
CA THR A 21 -21.77 24.91 -19.62
C THR A 21 -20.58 24.64 -18.69
N GLY A 22 -19.36 24.40 -19.19
CA GLY A 22 -18.60 25.38 -19.94
C GLY A 22 -17.57 26.03 -19.02
N GLY A 23 -16.39 25.41 -18.91
CA GLY A 23 -15.21 25.91 -18.21
C GLY A 23 -13.96 25.31 -18.85
N ASP A 24 -13.41 26.02 -19.82
CA ASP A 24 -12.14 25.77 -20.50
C ASP A 24 -10.97 25.70 -19.50
N GLY A 25 -10.14 24.66 -19.57
CA GLY A 25 -8.84 24.66 -18.88
C GLY A 25 -8.18 23.30 -18.63
N GLY A 26 -7.51 22.76 -19.65
CA GLY A 26 -6.20 22.11 -19.44
C GLY A 26 -6.14 20.59 -19.23
N SER A 27 -5.80 19.89 -20.31
CA SER A 27 -4.86 18.75 -20.40
C SER A 27 -5.01 17.53 -19.48
N GLY A 28 -5.49 16.45 -20.09
CA GLY A 28 -4.67 15.24 -20.28
C GLY A 28 -4.78 14.14 -19.21
N GLY A 29 -5.37 13.02 -19.60
CA GLY A 29 -5.34 11.78 -18.82
C GLY A 29 -6.41 10.78 -19.22
N ASP A 30 -6.27 10.20 -20.42
CA ASP A 30 -6.99 9.00 -20.86
C ASP A 30 -6.87 7.85 -19.84
N GLY A 31 -8.00 7.24 -19.44
CA GLY A 31 -7.95 5.93 -18.77
C GLY A 31 -9.19 5.49 -18.00
N ALA A 32 -10.07 4.75 -18.67
CA ALA A 32 -10.98 3.71 -18.14
C ALA A 32 -12.19 4.11 -17.27
N ASP A 33 -13.34 4.22 -17.96
CA ASP A 33 -14.64 3.77 -17.48
C ASP A 33 -14.56 2.25 -17.16
N GLY A 34 -14.70 1.85 -15.88
CA GLY A 34 -14.66 0.42 -15.51
C GLY A 34 -14.49 0.06 -14.03
N GLY A 35 -15.27 0.66 -13.12
CA GLY A 35 -15.38 0.24 -11.71
C GLY A 35 -14.77 1.22 -10.72
N ALA A 36 -15.53 2.25 -10.33
CA ALA A 36 -15.07 3.27 -9.39
C ALA A 36 -15.00 2.70 -7.95
N GLY A 37 -13.90 2.03 -7.61
CA GLY A 37 -13.39 2.05 -6.26
C GLY A 37 -12.93 3.47 -5.91
N SER A 38 -12.99 3.85 -4.63
CA SER A 38 -12.40 5.10 -4.13
C SER A 38 -10.92 5.21 -4.54
N THR A 39 -10.35 6.43 -4.56
CA THR A 39 -8.91 6.68 -4.83
C THR A 39 -8.04 5.71 -4.02
N TYR A 40 -8.31 5.60 -2.72
CA TYR A 40 -7.71 4.61 -1.83
C TYR A 40 -7.72 3.16 -2.39
N CYS A 41 -8.85 2.66 -2.90
CA CYS A 41 -8.90 1.29 -3.45
C CYS A 41 -8.07 1.14 -4.73
N GLN A 42 -8.01 2.18 -5.56
CA GLN A 42 -7.15 2.18 -6.76
C GLN A 42 -5.67 2.16 -6.35
N ASP A 43 -5.33 2.92 -5.32
CA ASP A 43 -3.97 3.02 -4.79
C ASP A 43 -3.52 1.77 -4.05
N ILE A 44 -4.44 1.11 -3.32
CA ILE A 44 -4.25 -0.23 -2.77
C ILE A 44 -3.99 -1.26 -3.87
N ALA A 45 -4.78 -1.22 -4.96
CA ALA A 45 -4.59 -2.12 -6.10
C ALA A 45 -3.24 -1.90 -6.78
N ALA A 46 -2.81 -0.64 -6.93
CA ALA A 46 -1.52 -0.27 -7.50
C ALA A 46 -0.33 -0.65 -6.61
N ALA A 47 -0.53 -0.63 -5.29
CA ALA A 47 0.49 -0.96 -4.29
C ALA A 47 0.74 -2.46 -4.09
N ARG A 48 -0.12 -3.34 -4.62
CA ARG A 48 0.01 -4.81 -4.53
C ARG A 48 1.43 -5.35 -4.75
N PRO A 49 2.14 -5.05 -5.85
CA PRO A 49 3.49 -5.57 -6.08
C PRO A 49 4.48 -5.14 -5.00
N THR A 50 4.31 -3.94 -4.44
CA THR A 50 5.11 -3.43 -3.35
C THR A 50 4.84 -4.24 -2.07
N PHE A 51 3.58 -4.47 -1.71
CA PHE A 51 3.21 -5.33 -0.57
C PHE A 51 3.72 -6.77 -0.73
N GLU A 52 3.64 -7.35 -1.93
CA GLU A 52 4.16 -8.68 -2.22
C GLU A 52 5.69 -8.75 -2.06
N SER A 53 6.41 -7.74 -2.55
CA SER A 53 7.87 -7.64 -2.42
C SER A 53 8.30 -7.54 -0.95
N LEU A 54 7.67 -6.66 -0.16
CA LEU A 54 7.96 -6.50 1.26
C LEU A 54 7.65 -7.78 2.06
N SER A 55 6.53 -8.43 1.76
CA SER A 55 6.13 -9.69 2.39
C SER A 55 7.13 -10.82 2.13
N SER A 56 7.83 -10.79 0.98
CA SER A 56 8.88 -11.74 0.63
C SER A 56 10.24 -11.47 1.29
N GLY A 57 10.38 -10.33 1.99
CA GLY A 57 11.64 -9.89 2.59
C GLY A 57 12.60 -9.18 1.63
N ASP A 58 12.13 -8.80 0.44
CA ASP A 58 12.90 -8.02 -0.52
C ASP A 58 12.97 -6.55 -0.06
N LEU A 59 14.13 -6.16 0.48
CA LEU A 59 14.36 -4.80 0.95
C LEU A 59 14.75 -3.82 -0.17
N THR A 60 14.94 -4.27 -1.41
CA THR A 60 15.18 -3.36 -2.55
C THR A 60 13.99 -2.46 -2.84
N LYS A 61 12.79 -2.86 -2.37
CA LYS A 61 11.54 -2.12 -2.47
C LYS A 61 11.13 -1.45 -1.16
N LEU A 62 12.01 -1.41 -0.15
CA LEU A 62 11.64 -0.90 1.17
C LEU A 62 11.27 0.59 1.15
N GLU A 63 12.07 1.41 0.45
CA GLU A 63 11.80 2.85 0.30
C GLU A 63 10.46 3.11 -0.40
N GLU A 64 10.23 2.44 -1.53
CA GLU A 64 8.96 2.50 -2.26
C GLU A 64 7.78 2.02 -1.40
N GLY A 65 8.03 1.00 -0.58
CA GLY A 65 7.11 0.46 0.41
C GLY A 65 6.70 1.48 1.46
N PHE A 66 7.67 2.15 2.08
CA PHE A 66 7.39 3.15 3.09
C PHE A 66 6.69 4.37 2.50
N ALA A 67 7.14 4.88 1.35
CA ALA A 67 6.44 5.95 0.64
C ALA A 67 4.98 5.58 0.32
N THR A 68 4.72 4.30 0.02
CA THR A 68 3.37 3.78 -0.19
C THR A 68 2.55 3.76 1.11
N PHE A 69 3.15 3.41 2.25
CA PHE A 69 2.47 3.43 3.55
C PHE A 69 2.08 4.85 3.96
N HIS A 70 3.01 5.81 3.86
CA HIS A 70 2.76 7.24 4.13
C HIS A 70 1.54 7.73 3.33
N ARG A 71 1.54 7.47 2.03
CA ARG A 71 0.45 7.90 1.13
C ARG A 71 -0.89 7.23 1.43
N LEU A 72 -0.89 5.92 1.65
CA LEU A 72 -2.12 5.18 1.94
C LEU A 72 -2.67 5.50 3.34
N ALA A 73 -1.82 5.92 4.26
CA ALA A 73 -2.25 6.43 5.56
C ALA A 73 -2.98 7.77 5.44
N ASP A 74 -2.50 8.67 4.57
CA ASP A 74 -3.18 9.94 4.30
C ASP A 74 -4.54 9.77 3.60
N GLU A 75 -4.68 8.71 2.80
CA GLU A 75 -5.89 8.40 2.03
C GLU A 75 -6.82 7.40 2.74
N ALA A 76 -6.44 6.96 3.94
CA ALA A 76 -7.13 5.91 4.68
C ALA A 76 -8.60 6.27 4.93
N PRO A 77 -9.54 5.33 4.76
CA PRO A 77 -10.91 5.53 5.22
C PRO A 77 -10.95 5.56 6.76
N ASP A 78 -11.87 6.34 7.35
CA ASP A 78 -12.01 6.54 8.81
C ASP A 78 -11.92 5.25 9.65
N GLY A 79 -12.42 4.12 9.11
CA GLY A 79 -12.39 2.81 9.79
C GLY A 79 -11.03 2.09 9.82
N LEU A 80 -10.00 2.65 9.17
CA LEU A 80 -8.64 2.10 9.09
C LEU A 80 -7.54 3.10 9.49
N GLU A 81 -7.88 4.32 9.89
CA GLU A 81 -6.89 5.36 10.22
C GLU A 81 -5.86 4.85 11.26
N ASP A 82 -6.32 4.19 12.32
CA ASP A 82 -5.43 3.65 13.38
C ASP A 82 -4.50 2.54 12.87
N GLN A 83 -5.00 1.67 11.99
CA GLN A 83 -4.23 0.59 11.39
C GLN A 83 -3.17 1.15 10.45
N TRP A 84 -3.53 2.09 9.58
CA TRP A 84 -2.58 2.74 8.70
C TRP A 84 -1.55 3.55 9.47
N LYS A 85 -1.98 4.29 10.50
CA LYS A 85 -1.07 4.99 11.40
C LYS A 85 -0.04 4.05 12.05
N THR A 86 -0.46 2.83 12.42
CA THR A 86 0.46 1.83 12.98
C THR A 86 1.54 1.41 11.96
N LEU A 87 1.18 1.26 10.68
CA LEU A 87 2.14 0.94 9.62
C LEU A 87 3.05 2.13 9.28
N ASP A 88 2.47 3.32 9.28
CA ASP A 88 3.14 4.59 8.97
C ASP A 88 4.17 4.99 10.04
N ASP A 89 3.78 4.95 11.32
CA ASP A 89 4.68 5.21 12.45
C ASP A 89 5.84 4.19 12.46
N ALA A 90 5.56 2.94 12.09
CA ALA A 90 6.58 1.90 11.94
C ALA A 90 7.56 2.21 10.79
N ALA A 91 7.06 2.60 9.61
CA ALA A 91 7.89 3.01 8.48
C ALA A 91 8.79 4.20 8.84
N THR A 92 8.19 5.25 9.42
CA THR A 92 8.89 6.43 9.92
C THR A 92 9.98 6.06 10.92
N SER A 93 9.69 5.17 11.86
CA SER A 93 10.68 4.73 12.85
C SER A 93 11.87 4.03 12.19
N VAL A 94 11.64 3.21 11.16
CA VAL A 94 12.74 2.56 10.42
C VAL A 94 13.55 3.57 9.62
N GLU A 95 12.90 4.51 8.94
CA GLU A 95 13.56 5.61 8.20
C GLU A 95 14.52 6.40 9.10
N GLU A 96 14.04 6.79 10.28
CA GLU A 96 14.84 7.49 11.28
C GLU A 96 16.04 6.64 11.71
N LYS A 97 15.85 5.33 11.92
CA LYS A 97 16.93 4.44 12.35
C LYS A 97 17.96 4.15 11.26
N ILE A 98 17.55 4.03 10.00
CA ILE A 98 18.46 3.99 8.84
C ILE A 98 19.34 5.25 8.86
N LYS A 99 18.73 6.42 8.99
CA LYS A 99 19.45 7.70 9.02
C LYS A 99 20.38 7.84 10.24
N GLU A 100 19.94 7.47 11.43
CA GLU A 100 20.77 7.46 12.65
C GLU A 100 21.97 6.52 12.54
N ALA A 101 21.76 5.37 11.88
CA ALA A 101 22.81 4.41 11.58
C ALA A 101 23.83 4.94 10.56
N GLY A 102 23.53 6.04 9.86
CA GLY A 102 24.34 6.56 8.76
C GLY A 102 24.18 5.75 7.49
N LEU A 103 23.04 5.06 7.35
CA LEU A 103 22.68 4.23 6.22
C LEU A 103 21.74 4.96 5.27
N THR A 104 21.62 4.40 4.08
CA THR A 104 20.61 4.69 3.09
C THR A 104 19.85 3.41 2.73
N PHE A 105 18.72 3.54 2.03
CA PHE A 105 17.99 2.36 1.52
C PHE A 105 18.82 1.54 0.52
N ASP A 106 19.67 2.22 -0.25
CA ASP A 106 20.59 1.58 -1.21
C ASP A 106 21.64 0.68 -0.54
N ASP A 107 21.92 0.90 0.76
CA ASP A 107 22.86 0.09 1.53
C ASP A 107 22.24 -1.23 2.03
N LEU A 108 20.91 -1.32 2.10
CA LEU A 108 20.21 -2.47 2.71
C LEU A 108 20.48 -3.81 2.00
N PRO A 109 20.52 -3.89 0.65
CA PRO A 109 20.86 -5.13 -0.05
C PRO A 109 22.28 -5.60 0.25
N ASP A 110 23.24 -4.67 0.36
CA ASP A 110 24.62 -5.00 0.72
C ASP A 110 24.70 -5.52 2.16
N ILE A 111 23.98 -4.91 3.10
CA ILE A 111 23.86 -5.40 4.48
C ILE A 111 23.23 -6.79 4.55
N GLN A 112 22.16 -7.04 3.79
CA GLN A 112 21.55 -8.37 3.69
C GLN A 112 22.53 -9.42 3.16
N SER A 113 23.44 -9.03 2.26
CA SER A 113 24.50 -9.90 1.74
C SER A 113 25.69 -10.06 2.70
N GLY A 114 25.66 -9.41 3.86
CA GLY A 114 26.72 -9.46 4.88
C GLY A 114 27.84 -8.43 4.68
N LYS A 115 27.67 -7.46 3.77
CA LYS A 115 28.62 -6.35 3.58
C LYS A 115 28.18 -5.16 4.43
N ILE A 116 29.11 -4.64 5.22
CA ILE A 116 28.87 -3.45 6.04
C ILE A 116 29.38 -2.23 5.26
N PRO A 117 28.54 -1.22 4.97
CA PRO A 117 28.97 0.00 4.31
C PRO A 117 30.03 0.75 5.12
N GLU A 118 30.90 1.50 4.44
CA GLU A 118 31.92 2.32 5.10
C GLU A 118 31.28 3.36 6.03
N GLY A 119 31.82 3.50 7.24
CA GLY A 119 31.32 4.48 8.22
C GLY A 119 30.16 4.00 9.09
N VAL A 120 29.64 2.79 8.86
CA VAL A 120 28.58 2.19 9.67
C VAL A 120 29.21 1.27 10.72
N SER A 121 28.91 1.50 12.00
CA SER A 121 29.39 0.64 13.08
C SER A 121 28.49 -0.58 13.27
N VAL A 122 29.09 -1.70 13.70
CA VAL A 122 28.37 -2.94 14.04
C VAL A 122 27.33 -2.69 15.15
N ASP A 123 27.64 -1.80 16.10
CA ASP A 123 26.71 -1.42 17.17
C ASP A 123 25.43 -0.75 16.62
N LYS A 124 25.58 0.13 15.62
CA LYS A 124 24.44 0.79 14.95
C LYS A 124 23.60 -0.20 14.16
N LEU A 125 24.23 -1.15 13.47
CA LEU A 125 23.52 -2.23 12.77
C LEU A 125 22.75 -3.14 13.75
N THR A 126 23.35 -3.43 14.90
CA THR A 126 22.71 -4.24 15.94
C THR A 126 21.49 -3.51 16.53
N ALA A 127 21.62 -2.21 16.80
CA ALA A 127 20.50 -1.38 17.26
C ALA A 127 19.38 -1.32 16.21
N PHE A 128 19.72 -1.11 14.94
CA PHE A 128 18.79 -1.13 13.83
C PHE A 128 18.03 -2.47 13.71
N ALA A 129 18.74 -3.59 13.80
CA ALA A 129 18.12 -4.92 13.78
C ALA A 129 17.16 -5.15 14.97
N ALA A 130 17.52 -4.67 16.16
CA ALA A 130 16.64 -4.73 17.33
C ALA A 130 15.38 -3.88 17.16
N ASP A 131 15.48 -2.74 16.48
CA ASP A 131 14.32 -1.90 16.17
C ASP A 131 13.42 -2.54 15.10
N LEU A 132 13.99 -3.16 14.06
CA LEU A 132 13.20 -3.95 13.11
C LEU A 132 12.44 -5.08 13.80
N GLN A 133 13.01 -5.71 14.83
CA GLN A 133 12.30 -6.74 15.60
C GLN A 133 11.08 -6.19 16.34
N LYS A 134 11.06 -4.90 16.72
CA LYS A 134 9.89 -4.28 17.34
C LYS A 134 8.71 -4.20 16.39
N LEU A 135 8.94 -4.23 15.08
CA LEU A 135 7.88 -4.31 14.09
C LEU A 135 7.19 -5.67 14.09
N ASN A 136 7.81 -6.72 14.62
CA ASN A 136 7.19 -8.03 14.75
C ASN A 136 6.28 -8.13 15.99
N ASN A 137 5.52 -7.07 16.28
CA ASN A 137 4.57 -7.03 17.37
C ASN A 137 3.15 -7.33 16.89
N SER A 138 2.26 -7.71 17.80
CA SER A 138 0.89 -8.08 17.46
C SER A 138 0.09 -6.93 16.86
N ALA A 139 0.26 -5.69 17.32
CA ALA A 139 -0.47 -4.55 16.78
C ALA A 139 -0.16 -4.30 15.30
N PHE A 140 1.11 -4.45 14.90
CA PHE A 140 1.51 -4.32 13.52
C PHE A 140 1.01 -5.49 12.65
N ALA A 141 0.99 -6.71 13.19
CA ALA A 141 0.40 -7.87 12.50
C ALA A 141 -1.12 -7.72 12.35
N ASP A 142 -1.81 -7.29 13.39
CA ASP A 142 -3.27 -7.09 13.41
C ASP A 142 -3.67 -5.96 12.45
N ALA A 143 -2.94 -4.83 12.46
CA ALA A 143 -3.18 -3.72 11.53
C ALA A 143 -3.04 -4.16 10.06
N ARG A 144 -2.00 -4.97 9.74
CA ARG A 144 -1.83 -5.55 8.41
C ARG A 144 -2.97 -6.49 8.03
N ALA A 145 -3.45 -7.30 8.97
CA ALA A 145 -4.55 -8.24 8.74
C ALA A 145 -5.86 -7.50 8.47
N ASP A 146 -6.16 -6.45 9.25
CA ASP A 146 -7.35 -5.61 9.08
C ASP A 146 -7.33 -4.86 7.73
N ILE A 147 -6.19 -4.28 7.35
CA ILE A 147 -6.00 -3.64 6.04
C ILE A 147 -6.20 -4.66 4.91
N SER A 148 -5.59 -5.84 5.03
CA SER A 148 -5.69 -6.89 4.00
C SER A 148 -7.12 -7.41 3.86
N LYS A 149 -7.83 -7.53 4.98
CA LYS A 149 -9.24 -7.89 4.99
C LYS A 149 -10.10 -6.82 4.32
N GLN A 150 -9.89 -5.55 4.64
CA GLN A 150 -10.65 -4.46 4.03
C GLN A 150 -10.33 -4.35 2.52
N ALA A 151 -9.07 -4.47 2.13
CA ALA A 151 -8.66 -4.48 0.72
C ALA A 151 -9.41 -5.56 -0.05
N LYS A 152 -9.56 -6.75 0.54
CA LYS A 152 -10.32 -7.85 -0.05
C LYS A 152 -11.83 -7.60 -0.06
N ASP A 153 -12.40 -7.25 1.10
CA ASP A 153 -13.85 -7.21 1.30
C ASP A 153 -14.49 -5.97 0.65
N VAL A 154 -13.76 -4.86 0.55
CA VAL A 154 -14.24 -3.56 0.05
C VAL A 154 -13.64 -3.21 -1.31
N CYS A 155 -12.34 -3.41 -1.50
CA CYS A 155 -11.65 -3.04 -2.74
C CYS A 155 -11.52 -4.18 -3.75
N ASP A 156 -11.92 -5.42 -3.40
CA ASP A 156 -11.71 -6.64 -4.20
C ASP A 156 -10.23 -6.89 -4.57
N VAL A 157 -9.32 -6.46 -3.70
CA VAL A 157 -7.87 -6.57 -3.86
C VAL A 157 -7.30 -7.58 -2.87
N ASN A 158 -6.58 -8.58 -3.39
CA ASN A 158 -5.81 -9.50 -2.56
C ASN A 158 -4.36 -8.99 -2.40
N LEU A 159 -3.97 -8.64 -1.18
CA LEU A 159 -2.63 -8.19 -0.82
C LEU A 159 -1.67 -9.33 -0.44
N GLY A 160 -2.13 -10.58 -0.44
CA GLY A 160 -1.29 -11.75 -0.17
C GLY A 160 -0.85 -11.92 1.30
N ALA A 161 -1.26 -11.01 2.19
CA ALA A 161 -1.03 -11.11 3.62
C ALA A 161 -2.33 -11.56 4.33
N SER A 162 -2.30 -12.79 4.83
CA SER A 162 -3.31 -13.36 5.74
C SER A 162 -2.63 -14.35 6.67
#